data_AF-A0A7J3J6Q2-F1
#
_entry.id   AF-A0A7J3J6Q2-F1
#
_cell.length_a   1.000
_cell.length_b   1.000
_cell.length_c   1.000
_cell.angle_alpha   90.00
_cell.angle_beta   90.00
_cell.angle_gamma   90.00
#
_symmetry.space_group_name_H-M   'P 1'
#
loop_
_entity.id
_entity.type
_entity.pdbx_description
1 polymer ?
#
loop_
_entity_poly.entity_id
_entity_poly.type
_entity_poly.pdbx_seq_one_letter_code
_entity_poly.pdbx_strand_id
1 'polypeptide(L)'
;MPQNSRCSIVAADTKISLTESLGPLKAASAEEIEKIKETKDAVRVEYLPSTLCGFGYSSPPMEVHVKNNRIIRILPSHFPENFRLWEIKTDRGTFSRPRKAVPYPHMLAYKNRVYAPTRVKYPLKRVDWSPDNPNPQNRGKSGFVRISWEEAIDLIVKMIKKIKEKYGDLTPILAQGDGHGQTGIWTQHFWNHYLLDVLGFGWTQQVRNPDSWEGVYWGAKLAWGFDELLVGECANDGSWDNVL
;
A
#
# COMPACT_ATOMS: atom_id res chain seq x y z
N MET A 1 -4.16 -47.30 20.15
CA MET A 1 -5.27 -46.38 20.45
C MET A 1 -4.99 -45.79 21.82
N PRO A 2 -4.75 -44.47 21.89
CA PRO A 2 -5.83 -43.57 22.32
C PRO A 2 -5.99 -42.31 21.45
N GLN A 3 -7.27 -42.02 21.23
CA GLN A 3 -8.00 -40.75 21.02
C GLN A 3 -7.27 -39.48 20.57
N ASN A 4 -7.59 -39.09 19.33
CA ASN A 4 -7.51 -37.72 18.80
C ASN A 4 -8.36 -36.75 19.64
N SER A 5 -7.72 -35.84 20.37
CA SER A 5 -8.34 -34.60 20.84
C SER A 5 -8.30 -33.57 19.70
N ARG A 6 -9.40 -33.47 18.94
CA ARG A 6 -9.60 -32.36 17.99
C ARG A 6 -9.74 -31.06 18.78
N CYS A 7 -8.81 -30.14 18.60
CA CYS A 7 -8.97 -28.75 19.03
C CYS A 7 -10.01 -28.10 18.12
N SER A 8 -11.18 -27.76 18.67
CA SER A 8 -12.22 -27.01 17.97
C SER A 8 -12.04 -25.52 18.23
N ILE A 9 -11.67 -24.76 17.20
CA ILE A 9 -11.67 -23.29 17.24
C ILE A 9 -13.13 -22.85 17.11
N VAL A 10 -13.68 -22.28 18.18
CA VAL A 10 -14.96 -21.57 18.13
C VAL A 10 -14.68 -20.20 17.52
N ALA A 11 -15.02 -20.02 16.25
CA ALA A 11 -15.01 -18.71 15.63
C ALA A 11 -16.04 -17.83 16.34
N ALA A 12 -15.60 -16.73 16.94
CA ALA A 12 -16.51 -15.71 17.45
C ALA A 12 -17.30 -15.14 16.27
N ASP A 13 -18.60 -15.41 16.27
CA ASP A 13 -19.57 -15.02 15.25
C ASP A 13 -19.77 -13.49 15.29
N THR A 14 -18.77 -12.75 14.78
CA THR A 14 -18.85 -11.31 14.59
C THR A 14 -19.36 -11.05 13.18
N LYS A 15 -20.68 -10.99 13.05
CA LYS A 15 -21.34 -10.40 11.88
C LYS A 15 -20.92 -8.94 11.77
N ILE A 16 -19.83 -8.67 11.04
CA ILE A 16 -19.54 -7.32 10.55
C ILE A 16 -20.56 -7.05 9.46
N SER A 17 -21.55 -6.22 9.80
CA SER A 17 -22.54 -5.72 8.86
C SER A 17 -21.84 -4.82 7.84
N LEU A 18 -21.66 -5.30 6.60
CA LEU A 18 -21.08 -4.55 5.47
C LEU A 18 -21.96 -3.37 4.99
N THR A 19 -23.01 -3.00 5.74
CA THR A 19 -23.97 -1.94 5.36
C THR A 19 -23.62 -0.55 5.89
N GLU A 20 -22.66 -0.43 6.81
CA GLU A 20 -22.15 0.89 7.21
C GLU A 20 -20.96 1.24 6.31
N SER A 21 -21.22 2.02 5.27
CA SER A 21 -20.15 2.68 4.55
C SER A 21 -19.35 3.50 5.57
N LEU A 22 -18.13 3.09 5.86
CA LEU A 22 -17.14 3.99 6.43
C LEU A 22 -17.08 5.16 5.45
N GLY A 23 -17.67 6.29 5.85
CA GLY A 23 -17.76 7.48 5.01
C GLY A 23 -16.38 7.90 4.49
N PRO A 24 -16.32 8.87 3.55
CA PRO A 24 -15.03 9.38 3.07
C PRO A 24 -14.12 9.69 4.26
N LEU A 25 -12.82 9.38 4.13
CA LEU A 25 -11.77 9.68 5.12
C LEU A 25 -12.18 10.86 5.99
N LYS A 26 -12.49 10.62 7.27
CA LYS A 26 -13.01 11.64 8.18
C LYS A 26 -12.12 12.87 8.07
N ALA A 27 -12.67 13.99 7.59
CA ALA A 27 -11.99 15.26 7.68
C ALA A 27 -11.68 15.51 9.17
N ALA A 28 -10.43 15.86 9.48
CA ALA A 28 -10.05 16.13 10.86
C ALA A 28 -11.05 17.11 11.49
N SER A 29 -11.61 16.76 12.64
CA SER A 29 -12.60 17.61 13.31
C SER A 29 -11.98 18.94 13.70
N ALA A 30 -12.81 19.97 13.89
CA ALA A 30 -12.32 21.26 14.38
C ALA A 30 -11.54 21.12 15.70
N GLU A 31 -11.95 20.18 16.56
CA GLU A 31 -11.28 19.85 17.83
C GLU A 31 -9.95 19.11 17.63
N GLU A 32 -9.86 18.18 16.68
CA GLU A 32 -8.60 17.54 16.31
C GLU A 32 -7.61 18.58 15.72
N ILE A 33 -8.11 19.49 14.90
CA ILE A 33 -7.35 20.61 14.34
C ILE A 33 -6.92 21.57 15.45
N GLU A 34 -7.78 21.91 16.40
CA GLU A 34 -7.47 22.73 17.58
C GLU A 34 -6.42 22.07 18.47
N LYS A 35 -6.56 20.79 18.83
CA LYS A 35 -5.52 20.04 19.59
C LYS A 35 -4.16 20.01 18.89
N ILE A 36 -4.15 19.89 17.56
CA ILE A 36 -2.92 19.98 16.75
C ILE A 36 -2.34 21.40 16.76
N LYS A 37 -3.20 22.43 16.81
CA LYS A 37 -2.79 23.83 16.96
C LYS A 37 -2.34 24.17 18.39
N GLU A 38 -2.85 23.51 19.42
CA GLU A 38 -2.46 23.73 20.82
C GLU A 38 -1.10 23.09 21.14
N THR A 39 -0.73 22.02 20.45
CA THR A 39 0.60 21.38 20.55
C THR A 39 1.73 22.16 19.85
N LYS A 40 1.52 23.47 19.62
CA LYS A 40 2.25 24.39 18.73
C LYS A 40 3.78 24.48 18.88
N ASP A 41 4.38 23.78 19.83
CA ASP A 41 5.84 23.70 19.94
C ASP A 41 6.44 22.32 20.21
N ALA A 42 5.62 21.32 20.52
CA ALA A 42 6.10 19.97 20.81
C ALA A 42 6.40 19.20 19.51
N VAL A 43 7.49 18.44 19.52
CA VAL A 43 7.80 17.49 18.44
C VAL A 43 7.06 16.20 18.74
N ARG A 44 6.18 15.78 17.82
CA ARG A 44 5.52 14.47 17.85
C ARG A 44 6.32 13.48 17.02
N VAL A 45 6.46 12.26 17.51
CA VAL A 45 7.09 11.17 16.77
C VAL A 45 6.01 10.22 16.29
N GLU A 46 5.99 9.98 14.98
CA GLU A 46 5.08 9.06 14.30
C GLU A 46 5.89 7.94 13.67
N TYR A 47 5.40 6.70 13.75
CA TYR A 47 6.02 5.57 13.08
C TYR A 47 5.27 5.29 11.79
N LEU A 48 5.92 5.54 10.65
CA LEU A 48 5.34 5.35 9.33
C LEU A 48 5.91 4.07 8.71
N PRO A 49 5.09 3.12 8.24
CA PRO A 49 5.58 1.96 7.50
C PRO A 49 6.37 2.39 6.26
N SER A 50 7.27 1.52 5.88
CA SER A 50 8.11 1.68 4.70
C SER A 50 7.26 1.66 3.43
N THR A 51 7.42 2.64 2.53
CA THR A 51 6.65 2.74 1.28
C THR A 51 7.51 2.66 0.03
N LEU A 52 6.90 2.33 -1.12
CA LEU A 52 7.63 2.06 -2.37
C LEU A 52 8.53 0.81 -2.27
N CYS A 53 8.12 -0.16 -1.47
CA CYS A 53 8.75 -1.48 -1.32
C CYS A 53 7.71 -2.58 -1.53
N GLY A 54 8.16 -3.79 -1.87
CA GLY A 54 7.28 -4.93 -2.11
C GLY A 54 6.54 -5.38 -0.85
N PHE A 55 5.42 -6.08 -1.03
CA PHE A 55 4.50 -6.47 0.07
C PHE A 55 5.06 -7.53 1.03
N GLY A 56 6.01 -8.34 0.58
CA GLY A 56 6.53 -9.50 1.32
C GLY A 56 7.63 -9.17 2.36
N TYR A 57 8.19 -7.97 2.34
CA TYR A 57 9.17 -7.53 3.33
C TYR A 57 8.91 -6.09 3.74
N SER A 58 8.25 -5.91 4.88
CA SER A 58 8.14 -4.58 5.48
C SER A 58 9.53 -4.17 5.96
N SER A 59 10.08 -3.13 5.33
CA SER A 59 11.29 -2.54 5.89
C SER A 59 10.92 -1.98 7.27
N PRO A 60 11.90 -1.87 8.18
CA PRO A 60 11.66 -1.28 9.49
C PRO A 60 10.96 0.07 9.34
N PRO A 61 10.01 0.41 10.23
CA PRO A 61 9.28 1.67 10.12
C PRO A 61 10.24 2.85 10.19
N MET A 62 9.81 3.98 9.65
CA MET A 62 10.50 5.26 9.79
C MET A 62 10.06 5.97 11.05
N GLU A 63 10.99 6.58 11.77
CA GLU A 63 10.70 7.50 12.86
C GLU A 63 10.52 8.91 12.27
N VAL A 64 9.28 9.35 12.14
CA VAL A 64 8.90 10.61 11.50
C VAL A 64 8.61 11.66 12.56
N HIS A 65 9.42 12.70 12.60
CA HIS A 65 9.24 13.81 13.54
C HIS A 65 8.38 14.90 12.90
N VAL A 66 7.29 15.25 13.57
CA VAL A 66 6.29 16.21 13.12
C VAL A 66 6.23 17.36 14.12
N LYS A 67 6.32 18.59 13.61
CA LYS A 67 6.09 19.82 14.39
C LYS A 67 5.25 20.77 13.54
N ASN A 68 4.24 21.40 14.13
CA ASN A 68 3.36 22.36 13.45
C ASN A 68 2.74 21.80 12.16
N ASN A 69 2.28 20.54 12.23
CA ASN A 69 1.72 19.79 11.10
C ASN A 69 2.68 19.66 9.90
N ARG A 70 4.00 19.69 10.15
CA ARG A 70 5.04 19.51 9.13
C ARG A 70 6.05 18.46 9.57
N ILE A 71 6.49 17.65 8.62
CA ILE A 71 7.61 16.73 8.79
C ILE A 71 8.88 17.57 8.89
N ILE A 72 9.55 17.51 10.05
CA ILE A 72 10.81 18.22 10.25
C ILE A 72 12.00 17.33 9.92
N ARG A 73 11.95 16.03 10.24
CA ARG A 73 12.98 15.04 9.89
C ARG A 73 12.41 13.62 9.88
N ILE A 74 13.12 12.73 9.19
CA ILE A 74 12.87 11.30 9.14
C ILE A 74 14.16 10.60 9.60
N LEU A 75 14.05 9.72 10.59
CA LEU A 75 15.17 8.99 11.16
C LEU A 75 14.98 7.47 11.04
N PRO A 76 16.06 6.68 11.15
CA PRO A 76 15.98 5.25 11.44
C PRO A 76 15.10 4.98 12.68
N SER A 77 14.38 3.87 12.69
CA SER A 77 13.62 3.47 13.88
C SER A 77 14.53 2.87 14.95
N HIS A 78 14.19 3.14 16.20
CA HIS A 78 14.85 2.59 17.37
C HIS A 78 13.85 1.75 18.16
N PHE A 79 14.23 0.49 18.43
CA PHE A 79 13.44 -0.39 19.27
C PHE A 79 13.65 0.01 20.74
N PRO A 80 12.56 0.23 21.51
CA PRO A 80 12.63 0.53 22.94
C PRO A 80 13.47 -0.49 23.71
N GLU A 81 14.04 -0.10 24.86
CA GLU A 81 14.88 -1.00 25.66
C GLU A 81 14.12 -2.25 26.14
N ASN A 82 12.85 -2.08 26.50
CA ASN A 82 11.96 -3.16 26.92
C ASN A 82 11.48 -4.05 25.75
N PHE A 83 11.82 -3.73 24.50
CA PHE A 83 11.52 -4.57 23.35
C PHE A 83 12.46 -5.78 23.35
N ARG A 84 11.89 -6.99 23.39
CA ARG A 84 12.65 -8.25 23.32
C ARG A 84 13.22 -8.45 21.92
N LEU A 85 14.54 -8.68 21.85
CA LEU A 85 15.20 -9.07 20.61
C LEU A 85 15.40 -10.59 20.57
N TRP A 86 15.51 -11.13 19.37
CA TRP A 86 15.92 -12.52 19.19
C TRP A 86 17.42 -12.66 19.46
N GLU A 87 17.83 -13.85 19.89
CA GLU A 87 19.22 -14.22 20.07
C GLU A 87 19.45 -15.60 19.44
N ILE A 88 20.50 -15.73 18.67
CA ILE A 88 20.97 -17.00 18.11
C ILE A 88 22.26 -17.34 18.83
N LYS A 89 22.25 -18.44 19.58
CA LYS A 89 23.41 -18.93 20.35
C LYS A 89 24.12 -20.01 19.56
N THR A 90 25.43 -19.86 19.39
CA THR A 90 26.31 -20.80 18.68
C THR A 90 27.57 -21.03 19.50
N ASP A 91 28.37 -22.02 19.11
CA ASP A 91 29.74 -22.24 19.61
C ASP A 91 30.66 -21.02 19.41
N ARG A 92 30.41 -20.22 18.37
CA ARG A 92 31.14 -18.98 18.04
C ARG A 92 30.68 -17.75 18.80
N GLY A 93 29.62 -17.85 19.61
CA GLY A 93 29.08 -16.75 20.39
C GLY A 93 27.57 -16.56 20.22
N THR A 94 27.07 -15.50 20.86
CA THR A 94 25.65 -15.11 20.80
C THR A 94 25.47 -13.94 19.83
N PHE A 95 24.59 -14.12 18.85
CA PHE A 95 24.25 -13.12 17.84
C PHE A 95 22.84 -12.58 18.08
N SER A 96 22.67 -11.27 17.93
CA SER A 96 21.36 -10.61 18.00
C SER A 96 21.29 -9.52 16.96
N ARG A 97 20.08 -9.05 16.64
CA ARG A 97 19.91 -7.89 15.76
C ARG A 97 20.21 -6.58 16.50
N PRO A 98 20.66 -5.52 15.80
CA PRO A 98 20.73 -4.19 16.37
C PRO A 98 19.34 -3.62 16.76
N ARG A 99 19.28 -2.81 17.81
CA ARG A 99 18.08 -2.03 18.20
C ARG A 99 17.78 -0.85 17.27
N LYS A 100 18.70 -0.51 16.37
CA LYS A 100 18.50 0.50 15.33
C LYS A 100 18.20 -0.20 14.02
N ALA A 101 17.18 0.24 13.33
CA ALA A 101 16.80 -0.31 12.04
C ALA A 101 16.72 0.78 10.99
N VAL A 102 17.54 0.62 9.95
CA VAL A 102 17.78 1.65 8.93
C VAL A 102 16.87 1.37 7.74
N PRO A 103 15.96 2.29 7.37
CA PRO A 103 15.12 2.13 6.19
C PRO A 103 15.94 2.42 4.93
N TYR A 104 15.38 2.12 3.76
CA TYR A 104 16.06 2.41 2.49
C TYR A 104 16.34 3.91 2.30
N PRO A 105 17.40 4.29 1.56
CA PRO A 105 17.80 5.69 1.40
C PRO A 105 16.69 6.62 0.89
N HIS A 106 15.86 6.15 -0.05
CA HIS A 106 14.74 6.94 -0.59
C HIS A 106 13.67 7.27 0.46
N MET A 107 13.56 6.47 1.52
CA MET A 107 12.63 6.69 2.62
C MET A 107 13.10 7.81 3.55
N LEU A 108 14.40 7.88 3.83
CA LEU A 108 14.98 9.00 4.57
C LEU A 108 14.79 10.34 3.84
N ALA A 109 14.77 10.30 2.49
CA ALA A 109 14.51 11.45 1.64
C ALA A 109 13.02 11.75 1.38
N TYR A 110 12.08 10.96 1.94
CA TYR A 110 10.66 11.01 1.57
C TYR A 110 10.00 12.38 1.84
N LYS A 111 10.50 13.12 2.83
CA LYS A 111 10.12 14.52 3.11
C LYS A 111 10.19 15.40 1.85
N ASN A 112 11.20 15.20 1.01
CA ASN A 112 11.37 15.97 -0.23
C ASN A 112 10.26 15.68 -1.24
N ARG A 113 9.76 14.44 -1.29
CA ARG A 113 8.61 14.06 -2.14
C ARG A 113 7.31 14.68 -1.64
N VAL A 114 7.11 14.73 -0.32
CA VAL A 114 5.91 15.33 0.29
C VAL A 114 5.82 16.82 -0.04
N TYR A 115 6.94 17.54 0.06
CA TYR A 115 7.01 18.99 -0.13
C TYR A 115 7.54 19.43 -1.50
N ALA A 116 7.65 18.51 -2.46
CA ALA A 116 8.12 18.83 -3.80
C ALA A 116 7.24 19.92 -4.44
N PRO A 117 7.82 20.92 -5.13
CA PRO A 117 7.03 21.92 -5.85
C PRO A 117 6.17 21.30 -6.96
N THR A 118 6.58 20.13 -7.47
CA THR A 118 5.88 19.35 -8.50
C THR A 118 4.80 18.42 -7.94
N ARG A 119 4.52 18.45 -6.64
CA ARG A 119 3.47 17.61 -6.04
C ARG A 119 2.10 18.02 -6.58
N VAL A 120 1.38 17.06 -7.16
CA VAL A 120 -0.03 17.21 -7.52
C VAL A 120 -0.86 17.30 -6.23
N LYS A 121 -1.49 18.47 -6.00
CA LYS A 121 -2.25 18.79 -4.78
C LYS A 121 -3.76 18.64 -4.94
N TYR A 122 -4.24 18.69 -6.18
CA TYR A 122 -5.67 18.70 -6.51
C TYR A 122 -5.92 17.81 -7.73
N PRO A 123 -7.15 17.32 -7.91
CA PRO A 123 -7.57 16.75 -9.17
C PRO A 123 -7.40 17.75 -10.32
N LEU A 124 -6.88 17.25 -11.44
CA LEU A 124 -6.60 18.03 -12.63
C LEU A 124 -7.27 17.35 -13.82
N LYS A 125 -7.91 18.14 -14.68
CA LYS A 125 -8.49 17.71 -15.95
C LYS A 125 -7.76 18.39 -17.09
N ARG A 126 -7.47 17.65 -18.17
CA ARG A 126 -6.86 18.26 -19.35
C ARG A 126 -7.84 19.24 -19.98
N VAL A 127 -7.37 20.43 -20.35
CA VAL A 127 -8.25 21.56 -20.78
C VAL A 127 -9.09 21.24 -22.01
N ASP A 128 -8.60 20.35 -22.87
CA ASP A 128 -9.23 19.94 -24.11
C ASP A 128 -9.90 18.56 -24.03
N TRP A 129 -10.05 17.99 -22.83
CA TRP A 129 -10.65 16.67 -22.67
C TRP A 129 -12.10 16.77 -22.17
N SER A 130 -12.99 16.02 -22.82
CA SER A 130 -14.31 15.71 -22.30
C SER A 130 -14.69 14.25 -22.59
N PRO A 131 -15.72 13.70 -21.93
CA PRO A 131 -16.25 12.36 -22.22
C PRO A 131 -16.65 12.11 -23.68
N ASP A 132 -16.98 13.18 -24.41
CA ASP A 132 -17.45 13.12 -25.79
C ASP A 132 -16.39 13.62 -26.78
N ASN A 133 -15.38 14.35 -26.30
CA ASN A 133 -14.22 14.75 -27.08
C ASN A 133 -12.91 14.45 -26.31
N PRO A 134 -12.40 13.20 -26.37
CA PRO A 134 -11.29 12.75 -25.54
C PRO A 134 -9.90 13.21 -26.04
N ASN A 135 -9.79 13.82 -27.23
CA ASN A 135 -8.56 14.38 -27.82
C ASN A 135 -7.26 13.63 -27.49
N PRO A 136 -7.14 12.32 -27.81
CA PRO A 136 -5.99 11.50 -27.41
C PRO A 136 -4.66 11.99 -27.98
N GLN A 137 -4.65 12.60 -29.17
CA GLN A 137 -3.48 13.16 -29.86
C GLN A 137 -2.78 14.30 -29.11
N ASN A 138 -3.47 14.88 -28.12
CA ASN A 138 -2.98 15.98 -27.29
C ASN A 138 -2.50 15.54 -25.90
N ARG A 139 -2.52 14.23 -25.59
CA ARG A 139 -1.91 13.68 -24.38
C ARG A 139 -0.41 14.04 -24.36
N GLY A 140 0.06 14.64 -23.26
CA GLY A 140 1.44 15.12 -23.11
C GLY A 140 1.71 16.50 -23.71
N LYS A 141 0.71 17.16 -24.33
CA LYS A 141 0.85 18.50 -24.95
C LYS A 141 -0.04 19.55 -24.28
N SER A 142 -1.32 19.24 -24.11
CA SER A 142 -2.29 20.19 -23.55
C SER A 142 -2.12 20.39 -22.05
N GLY A 143 -2.43 21.60 -21.60
CA GLY A 143 -2.41 21.96 -20.18
C GLY A 143 -3.55 21.33 -19.37
N PHE A 144 -3.58 21.64 -18.09
CA PHE A 144 -4.57 21.14 -17.15
C PHE A 144 -5.28 22.29 -16.42
N VAL A 145 -6.55 22.08 -16.10
CA VAL A 145 -7.33 22.91 -15.21
C VAL A 145 -7.65 22.14 -13.94
N ARG A 146 -7.67 22.85 -12.80
CA ARG A 146 -8.09 22.28 -11.53
C ARG A 146 -9.60 22.04 -11.55
N ILE A 147 -10.01 20.88 -11.04
CA ILE A 147 -11.41 20.51 -10.83
C ILE A 147 -11.63 20.08 -9.37
N SER A 148 -12.89 19.94 -8.95
CA SER A 148 -13.22 19.40 -7.62
C SER A 148 -13.04 17.88 -7.60
N TRP A 149 -13.05 17.29 -6.39
CA TRP A 149 -13.02 15.83 -6.25
C TRP A 149 -14.33 15.20 -6.72
N GLU A 150 -15.46 15.84 -6.45
CA GLU A 150 -16.79 15.43 -6.90
C GLU A 150 -16.83 15.38 -8.44
N GLU A 151 -16.39 16.45 -9.12
CA GLU A 151 -16.33 16.46 -10.59
C GLU A 151 -15.41 15.36 -11.12
N ALA A 152 -14.25 15.14 -10.49
CA ALA A 152 -13.31 14.12 -10.93
C ALA A 152 -13.91 12.71 -10.81
N ILE A 153 -14.54 12.41 -9.67
CA ILE A 153 -15.19 11.12 -9.40
C ILE A 153 -16.37 10.92 -10.35
N ASP A 154 -17.21 11.93 -10.55
CA ASP A 154 -18.36 11.86 -11.46
C ASP A 154 -17.93 11.58 -12.90
N LEU A 155 -16.86 12.23 -13.36
CA LEU A 155 -16.30 11.97 -14.69
C LEU A 155 -15.78 10.53 -14.83
N ILE A 156 -15.07 10.02 -13.82
CA ILE A 156 -14.57 8.64 -13.80
C ILE A 156 -15.73 7.65 -13.84
N VAL A 157 -16.73 7.82 -12.96
CA VAL A 157 -17.92 6.96 -12.88
C VAL A 157 -18.71 7.00 -14.19
N LYS A 158 -18.90 8.19 -14.77
CA LYS A 158 -19.56 8.35 -16.08
C LYS A 158 -18.84 7.56 -17.17
N MET A 159 -17.51 7.62 -17.21
CA MET A 159 -16.73 6.88 -18.19
C MET A 159 -16.79 5.37 -17.99
N ILE A 160 -16.72 4.87 -16.75
CA ILE A 160 -16.87 3.44 -16.44
C ILE A 160 -18.25 2.94 -16.90
N LYS A 161 -19.32 3.68 -16.59
CA LYS A 161 -20.68 3.34 -17.04
C LYS A 161 -20.80 3.35 -18.56
N LYS A 162 -20.25 4.37 -19.24
CA LYS A 162 -20.26 4.49 -20.71
C LYS A 162 -19.51 3.33 -21.39
N ILE A 163 -18.39 2.88 -20.82
CA ILE A 163 -17.64 1.71 -21.32
C ILE A 163 -18.51 0.46 -21.21
N LYS A 164 -19.06 0.22 -20.02
CA LYS A 164 -19.92 -0.94 -19.77
C LYS A 164 -21.15 -0.96 -20.68
N GLU A 165 -21.84 0.17 -20.84
CA GLU A 165 -23.01 0.27 -21.72
C GLU A 165 -22.65 -0.03 -23.18
N LYS A 166 -21.49 0.44 -23.63
CA LYS A 166 -21.06 0.27 -25.02
C LYS A 166 -20.56 -1.14 -25.34
N TYR A 167 -19.81 -1.76 -24.44
CA TYR A 167 -19.10 -3.02 -24.71
C TYR A 167 -19.68 -4.23 -23.95
N GLY A 168 -20.60 -4.02 -23.02
CA GLY A 168 -21.16 -5.07 -22.17
C GLY A 168 -20.25 -5.52 -21.02
N ASP A 169 -19.00 -5.04 -21.00
CA ASP A 169 -17.95 -5.47 -20.06
C ASP A 169 -17.03 -4.28 -19.68
N LEU A 170 -16.10 -4.48 -18.75
CA LEU A 170 -15.08 -3.49 -18.34
C LEU A 170 -13.66 -3.88 -18.82
N THR A 171 -13.54 -4.86 -19.73
CA THR A 171 -12.25 -5.30 -20.30
C THR A 171 -11.43 -4.13 -20.85
N PRO A 172 -12.01 -3.10 -21.49
CA PRO A 172 -11.25 -1.92 -21.96
C PRO A 172 -10.57 -1.08 -20.86
N ILE A 173 -10.90 -1.31 -19.58
CA ILE A 173 -10.23 -0.65 -18.46
C ILE A 173 -8.96 -1.40 -18.11
N LEU A 174 -7.82 -0.71 -18.25
CA LEU A 174 -6.54 -1.19 -17.76
C LEU A 174 -6.40 -0.90 -16.26
N ALA A 175 -6.42 -1.94 -15.44
CA ALA A 175 -6.12 -1.86 -14.02
C ALA A 175 -4.61 -2.04 -13.79
N GLN A 176 -3.95 -0.97 -13.36
CA GLN A 176 -2.54 -1.02 -12.97
C GLN A 176 -2.40 -1.68 -11.59
N GLY A 177 -1.94 -2.94 -11.57
CA GLY A 177 -1.71 -3.74 -10.36
C GLY A 177 -0.32 -3.55 -9.74
N ASP A 178 0.14 -2.31 -9.54
CA ASP A 178 1.51 -2.04 -9.07
C ASP A 178 1.72 -2.46 -7.61
N GLY A 179 2.60 -3.44 -7.40
CA GLY A 179 2.94 -3.95 -6.08
C GLY A 179 4.01 -3.18 -5.30
N HIS A 180 4.65 -2.21 -5.94
CA HIS A 180 5.70 -1.37 -5.37
C HIS A 180 5.25 0.09 -5.25
N GLY A 181 3.94 0.30 -5.20
CA GLY A 181 3.33 1.61 -4.99
C GLY A 181 3.52 2.14 -3.56
N GLN A 182 2.84 3.24 -3.26
CA GLN A 182 2.76 3.72 -1.88
C GLN A 182 2.03 2.67 -1.03
N THR A 183 2.77 1.95 -0.19
CA THR A 183 2.19 0.96 0.73
C THR A 183 1.39 1.67 1.85
N GLY A 184 0.32 1.02 2.30
CA GLY A 184 -0.68 1.58 3.23
C GLY A 184 -2.10 1.24 2.78
N ILE A 185 -3.08 2.07 3.18
CA ILE A 185 -4.52 1.87 2.89
C ILE A 185 -4.83 1.85 1.38
N TRP A 186 -3.92 2.32 0.51
CA TRP A 186 -4.16 2.55 -0.92
C TRP A 186 -3.34 1.65 -1.84
N THR A 187 -3.13 0.38 -1.47
CA THR A 187 -2.45 -0.55 -2.38
C THR A 187 -3.23 -0.69 -3.70
N GLN A 188 -2.61 -0.24 -4.79
CA GLN A 188 -3.13 -0.38 -6.16
C GLN A 188 -3.01 -1.81 -6.69
N HIS A 189 -2.49 -2.73 -5.88
CA HIS A 189 -2.44 -4.14 -6.23
C HIS A 189 -3.74 -4.88 -5.84
N PHE A 190 -4.57 -4.30 -4.95
CA PHE A 190 -5.76 -4.98 -4.44
C PHE A 190 -7.05 -4.20 -4.71
N TRP A 191 -7.11 -2.92 -4.31
CA TRP A 191 -8.39 -2.20 -4.25
C TRP A 191 -9.00 -1.89 -5.61
N ASN A 192 -8.18 -1.67 -6.63
CA ASN A 192 -8.63 -1.48 -8.00
C ASN A 192 -9.23 -2.77 -8.58
N HIS A 193 -8.60 -3.92 -8.35
CA HIS A 193 -9.09 -5.23 -8.78
C HIS A 193 -10.39 -5.55 -8.06
N TYR A 194 -10.41 -5.38 -6.73
CA TYR A 194 -11.62 -5.57 -5.93
C TYR A 194 -12.79 -4.69 -6.39
N LEU A 195 -12.54 -3.40 -6.66
CA LEU A 195 -13.58 -2.51 -7.19
C LEU A 195 -14.14 -3.05 -8.51
N LEU A 196 -13.29 -3.43 -9.45
CA LEU A 196 -13.73 -3.91 -10.77
C LEU A 196 -14.40 -5.29 -10.70
N ASP A 197 -14.00 -6.14 -9.74
CA ASP A 197 -14.63 -7.44 -9.46
C ASP A 197 -16.03 -7.27 -8.85
N VAL A 198 -16.20 -6.33 -7.90
CA VAL A 198 -17.52 -5.98 -7.36
C VAL A 198 -18.43 -5.41 -8.43
N LEU A 199 -17.85 -4.71 -9.41
CA LEU A 199 -18.62 -4.29 -10.58
C LEU A 199 -19.04 -5.51 -11.42
N GLY A 200 -18.23 -6.57 -11.54
CA GLY A 200 -18.66 -7.87 -12.08
C GLY A 200 -18.60 -8.00 -13.60
N PHE A 201 -17.72 -7.24 -14.26
CA PHE A 201 -17.76 -7.07 -15.72
C PHE A 201 -16.44 -7.38 -16.45
N GLY A 202 -15.45 -8.04 -15.82
CA GLY A 202 -14.16 -8.37 -16.44
C GLY A 202 -13.29 -7.12 -16.69
N TRP A 203 -11.98 -7.17 -16.48
CA TRP A 203 -11.10 -6.00 -16.62
C TRP A 203 -9.70 -6.43 -17.07
N THR A 204 -8.95 -5.55 -17.73
CA THR A 204 -7.59 -5.87 -18.19
C THR A 204 -6.59 -5.61 -17.08
N GLN A 205 -5.92 -6.66 -16.61
CA GLN A 205 -4.81 -6.53 -15.67
C GLN A 205 -3.52 -6.14 -16.38
N GLN A 206 -2.81 -5.15 -15.83
CA GLN A 206 -1.41 -4.97 -16.18
C GLN A 206 -0.57 -6.10 -15.58
N VAL A 207 -0.11 -7.02 -16.43
CA VAL A 207 0.90 -8.02 -16.07
C VAL A 207 2.29 -7.39 -16.27
N ARG A 208 3.07 -7.30 -15.20
CA ARG A 208 4.45 -6.75 -15.24
C ARG A 208 5.48 -7.85 -15.48
N ASN A 209 6.68 -7.45 -15.86
CA ASN A 209 7.87 -8.30 -15.77
C ASN A 209 8.08 -8.73 -14.31
N PRO A 210 8.62 -9.94 -14.05
CA PRO A 210 8.82 -10.44 -12.70
C PRO A 210 9.95 -9.65 -12.02
N ASP A 211 9.58 -8.59 -11.31
CA ASP A 211 10.47 -7.55 -10.78
C ASP A 211 10.72 -7.66 -9.27
N SER A 212 10.11 -8.66 -8.61
CA SER A 212 10.19 -8.90 -7.16
C SER A 212 10.21 -10.39 -6.81
N TRP A 213 9.35 -10.84 -5.89
CA TRP A 213 9.20 -12.25 -5.50
C TRP A 213 8.86 -13.15 -6.69
N GLU A 214 8.14 -12.63 -7.69
CA GLU A 214 7.86 -13.31 -8.94
C GLU A 214 9.17 -13.63 -9.68
N GLY A 215 10.15 -12.72 -9.64
CA GLY A 215 11.47 -12.89 -10.24
C GLY A 215 12.27 -13.99 -9.56
N VAL A 216 12.20 -14.05 -8.22
CA VAL A 216 12.77 -15.17 -7.46
C VAL A 216 12.06 -16.46 -7.82
N TYR A 217 10.73 -16.50 -7.86
CA TYR A 217 9.95 -17.69 -8.20
C TYR A 217 10.25 -18.23 -9.61
N TRP A 218 10.32 -17.35 -10.62
CA TRP A 218 10.62 -17.74 -12.00
C TRP A 218 12.11 -18.01 -12.23
N GLY A 219 12.99 -17.22 -11.60
CA GLY A 219 14.44 -17.42 -11.64
C GLY A 219 14.87 -18.71 -10.93
N ALA A 220 14.21 -19.05 -9.81
CA ALA A 220 14.40 -20.30 -9.09
C ALA A 220 14.13 -21.51 -9.98
N LYS A 221 13.02 -21.49 -10.72
CA LYS A 221 12.68 -22.55 -11.67
C LYS A 221 13.71 -22.69 -12.79
N LEU A 222 14.26 -21.56 -13.28
CA LEU A 222 15.29 -21.58 -14.31
C LEU A 222 16.64 -22.09 -13.78
N ALA A 223 17.01 -21.70 -12.56
CA ALA A 223 18.30 -22.03 -11.96
C ALA A 223 18.35 -23.43 -11.33
N TRP A 224 17.24 -23.88 -10.75
CA TRP A 224 17.16 -25.09 -9.93
C TRP A 224 16.16 -26.14 -10.46
N GLY A 225 15.43 -25.85 -11.54
CA GLY A 225 14.47 -26.77 -12.15
C GLY A 225 13.08 -26.76 -11.48
N PHE A 226 12.12 -27.43 -12.11
CA PHE A 226 10.82 -27.74 -11.51
C PHE A 226 10.95 -29.08 -10.79
N ASP A 227 11.03 -29.08 -9.46
CA ASP A 227 10.74 -30.29 -8.69
C ASP A 227 9.32 -30.18 -8.11
N GLU A 228 8.59 -31.29 -8.05
CA GLU A 228 7.14 -31.35 -7.79
C GLU A 228 6.75 -30.91 -6.37
N LEU A 229 7.72 -30.56 -5.52
CA LEU A 229 7.49 -30.13 -4.14
C LEU A 229 8.43 -28.98 -3.76
N LEU A 230 7.89 -27.76 -3.80
CA LEU A 230 8.23 -26.68 -2.85
C LEU A 230 9.63 -26.02 -2.93
N VAL A 231 10.38 -26.11 -4.02
CA VAL A 231 11.62 -25.31 -4.15
C VAL A 231 11.32 -24.00 -4.88
N GLY A 232 10.96 -22.97 -4.12
CA GLY A 232 10.70 -21.62 -4.65
C GLY A 232 9.90 -20.72 -3.72
N GLU A 233 9.15 -21.30 -2.78
CA GLU A 233 8.86 -20.60 -1.54
C GLU A 233 10.10 -20.73 -0.66
N CYS A 234 10.67 -19.62 -0.16
CA CYS A 234 11.43 -19.75 1.08
C CYS A 234 10.50 -20.45 2.07
N ALA A 235 11.00 -21.41 2.84
CA ALA A 235 10.29 -21.83 4.03
C ALA A 235 9.92 -20.56 4.79
N ASN A 236 8.64 -20.21 4.78
CA ASN A 236 8.10 -19.07 5.53
C ASN A 236 7.81 -19.53 6.96
N ASP A 237 8.65 -20.42 7.50
CA ASP A 237 8.59 -20.94 8.86
C ASP A 237 8.97 -19.85 9.90
N GLY A 238 9.46 -18.70 9.45
CA GLY A 238 10.00 -17.65 10.31
C GLY A 238 9.04 -16.56 10.78
N SER A 239 7.77 -16.50 10.36
CA SER A 239 6.95 -15.29 10.62
C SER A 239 5.58 -15.47 11.28
N TRP A 240 4.96 -16.66 11.29
CA TRP A 240 3.59 -16.79 11.82
C TRP A 240 3.29 -17.99 12.72
N ASP A 241 4.23 -18.92 12.91
CA ASP A 241 4.03 -20.08 13.81
C ASP A 241 3.93 -19.70 15.32
N ASN A 242 4.08 -18.41 15.66
CA ASN A 242 3.93 -17.91 17.04
C ASN A 242 2.81 -16.87 17.20
N VAL A 243 1.87 -16.75 16.26
CA VAL A 243 0.74 -15.78 16.35
C VAL A 243 -0.64 -16.44 16.29
N LEU A 244 -0.73 -17.74 16.56
CA LEU A 244 -1.96 -18.43 16.98
C LEU A 244 -1.67 -19.25 18.23
#